data_AF-A0AA35WGH1-F1
#
_entry.id   AF-A0AA35WGH1-F1
#
_cell.length_a   1.000
_cell.length_b   1.000
_cell.length_c   1.000
_cell.angle_alpha   90.00
_cell.angle_beta   90.00
_cell.angle_gamma   90.00
#
_symmetry.space_group_name_H-M   'P 1'
#
loop_
_entity.id
_entity.type
_entity.pdbx_description
1 polymer ?
#
loop_
_entity_poly.entity_id
_entity_poly.type
_entity_poly.pdbx_seq_one_letter_code
_entity_poly.pdbx_strand_id
1 'polypeptide(L)'
;MYTDRRSANKYVNVYGLGGQTYTYHHEQDESTFQLVDTAKMQKPLYQKGRPRFNQQKIRRDRERREERRMGGKQQMALRGQRDRERQRKKKKKWVNFTRYDKNQPSQKTRDPSVRVHNDWEVVHEIEFSQLSKLNFMPGTPKELCVCGSLGNYDVAKEKKISLKSPLPLQSCDRIFHTVTTTDDPVIRRLTKSPECSDCKVFATDTILTTLMTCARSNYSWDIVVQRVEDMLFFDKRDNSQFGELEVMCAREGETVGGDGFR
;
A
#
# COMPACT_ATOMS: atom_id res chain seq x y z
N MET A 1 6.86 -3.58 37.47
CA MET A 1 5.99 -2.44 37.84
C MET A 1 5.86 -2.40 39.35
N TYR A 2 6.01 -1.22 39.96
CA TYR A 2 5.85 -1.04 41.40
C TYR A 2 4.45 -1.49 41.83
N THR A 3 4.38 -2.34 42.86
CA THR A 3 3.14 -2.91 43.38
C THR A 3 2.32 -1.92 44.20
N ASP A 4 2.90 -0.79 44.60
CA ASP A 4 2.25 0.27 45.36
C ASP A 4 2.77 1.66 44.94
N ARG A 5 1.83 2.61 44.79
CA ARG A 5 2.07 3.99 44.38
C ARG A 5 2.80 4.80 45.46
N ARG A 6 2.72 4.39 46.73
CA ARG A 6 3.47 5.03 47.82
C ARG A 6 4.98 4.85 47.70
N SER A 7 5.44 3.72 47.17
CA SER A 7 6.86 3.41 46.99
C SER A 7 7.52 4.26 45.89
N ALA A 8 6.74 4.70 44.90
CA ALA A 8 7.22 5.55 43.81
C ALA A 8 7.63 6.95 44.28
N ASN A 9 6.91 7.51 45.26
CA ASN A 9 7.17 8.85 45.79
C ASN A 9 8.46 8.94 46.62
N LYS A 10 9.01 7.80 47.08
CA LYS A 10 10.24 7.77 47.90
C LYS A 10 11.49 8.14 47.11
N TYR A 11 11.45 8.03 45.78
CA TYR A 11 12.58 8.25 44.88
C TYR A 11 12.41 9.50 43.99
N VAL A 12 11.44 10.35 44.31
CA VAL A 12 11.22 11.63 43.61
C VAL A 12 12.16 12.67 44.23
N ASN A 13 13.17 13.09 43.47
CA ASN A 13 14.07 14.17 43.90
C ASN A 13 13.31 15.50 43.97
N VAL A 14 13.39 16.18 45.13
CA VAL A 14 12.64 17.42 45.42
C VAL A 14 13.34 18.66 44.84
N TYR A 15 14.65 18.61 44.62
CA TYR A 15 15.44 19.69 44.03
C TYR A 15 16.17 19.16 42.80
N GLY A 16 16.06 19.86 41.66
CA GLY A 16 16.63 19.44 40.38
C GLY A 16 15.62 18.91 39.37
N LEU A 17 14.43 19.53 39.26
CA LEU A 17 13.45 19.24 38.21
C LEU A 17 13.83 19.91 36.86
N GLY A 18 15.11 19.85 36.49
CA GLY A 18 15.65 20.39 35.24
C GLY A 18 16.30 19.26 34.46
N GLY A 19 15.93 19.14 33.18
CA GLY A 19 16.27 18.07 32.24
C GLY A 19 17.53 17.26 32.56
N GLN A 20 17.32 15.99 32.89
CA GLN A 20 18.36 15.02 33.19
C GLN A 20 19.21 14.78 31.92
N THR A 21 20.39 15.39 31.85
CA THR A 21 21.36 15.24 30.73
C THR A 21 21.83 13.80 30.50
N TYR A 22 21.57 12.90 31.45
CA TYR A 22 21.94 11.48 31.41
C TYR A 22 20.72 10.55 31.37
N THR A 23 19.63 10.96 30.71
CA THR A 23 18.47 10.08 30.47
C THR A 23 18.48 9.56 29.05
N TYR A 24 18.50 8.25 28.92
CA TYR A 24 18.31 7.59 27.63
C TYR A 24 16.82 7.63 27.27
N HIS A 25 16.49 8.36 26.19
CA HIS A 25 15.16 8.37 25.60
C HIS A 25 15.13 7.36 24.46
N HIS A 26 14.27 6.35 24.60
CA HIS A 26 14.06 5.36 23.54
C HIS A 26 13.03 5.91 22.55
N GLU A 27 13.45 6.23 21.31
CA GLU A 27 12.62 6.94 20.32
C GLU A 27 11.56 6.06 19.64
N GLN A 28 11.61 4.74 19.82
CA GLN A 28 10.68 3.80 19.18
C GLN A 28 9.89 3.02 20.22
N ASP A 29 8.57 2.98 20.08
CA ASP A 29 7.73 2.10 20.89
C ASP A 29 8.00 0.63 20.48
N GLU A 30 8.79 -0.08 21.29
CA GLU A 30 9.13 -1.52 21.14
C GLU A 30 7.90 -2.44 21.00
N SER A 31 6.69 -1.93 21.28
CA SER A 31 5.41 -2.62 21.08
C SER A 31 5.07 -2.95 19.61
N THR A 32 5.84 -2.44 18.65
CA THR A 32 5.69 -2.73 17.21
C THR A 32 6.36 -4.05 16.81
N PHE A 33 7.33 -4.52 17.59
CA PHE A 33 8.01 -5.79 17.32
C PHE A 33 7.28 -6.93 18.02
N GLN A 34 6.80 -7.89 17.22
CA GLN A 34 6.28 -9.14 17.75
C GLN A 34 7.41 -10.18 17.73
N LEU A 35 7.77 -10.66 18.91
CA LEU A 35 8.74 -11.75 19.05
C LEU A 35 8.21 -12.97 18.29
N VAL A 36 8.90 -13.37 17.22
CA VAL A 36 8.56 -14.56 16.45
C VAL A 36 9.02 -15.77 17.26
N ASP A 37 8.05 -16.49 17.82
CA ASP A 37 8.30 -17.73 18.54
C ASP A 37 8.84 -18.79 17.56
N THR A 38 10.12 -19.12 17.68
CA THR A 38 10.76 -20.18 16.87
C THR A 38 10.53 -21.56 17.47
N ALA A 39 9.88 -21.66 18.63
CA ALA A 39 9.48 -22.94 19.20
C ALA A 39 8.26 -23.48 18.45
N LYS A 40 8.36 -24.74 17.99
CA LYS A 40 7.22 -25.46 17.41
C LYS A 40 6.12 -25.56 18.48
N MET A 41 5.04 -24.80 18.33
CA MET A 41 3.86 -24.93 19.18
C MET A 41 3.35 -26.39 19.13
N GLN A 42 3.52 -27.14 20.22
CA GLN A 42 2.81 -28.41 20.37
C GLN A 42 1.32 -28.09 20.54
N LYS A 43 0.56 -28.34 19.48
CA LYS A 43 -0.90 -28.24 19.54
C LYS A 43 -1.41 -29.26 20.56
N PRO A 44 -2.14 -28.88 21.62
CA PRO A 44 -2.74 -29.84 22.53
C PRO A 44 -3.73 -30.71 21.76
N LEU A 45 -3.62 -32.03 21.95
CA LEU A 45 -4.25 -33.09 21.15
C LEU A 45 -5.80 -33.14 21.20
N TYR A 46 -6.47 -32.17 21.85
CA TYR A 46 -7.88 -32.29 22.24
C TYR A 46 -8.85 -31.27 21.61
N GLN A 47 -8.49 -30.62 20.49
CA GLN A 47 -9.46 -29.84 19.71
C GLN A 47 -9.65 -30.36 18.28
N LYS A 48 -9.61 -31.68 18.12
CA LYS A 48 -10.20 -32.35 16.96
C LYS A 48 -11.72 -32.40 17.14
N GLY A 49 -12.44 -31.58 16.39
CA GLY A 49 -13.82 -31.82 15.99
C GLY A 49 -14.89 -31.80 17.10
N ARG A 50 -15.47 -30.62 17.36
CA ARG A 50 -16.89 -30.55 17.75
C ARG A 50 -17.58 -29.43 16.99
N PRO A 51 -18.56 -29.72 16.12
CA PRO A 51 -19.36 -28.67 15.50
C PRO A 51 -20.26 -28.06 16.59
N ARG A 52 -19.92 -26.84 17.05
CA ARG A 52 -20.75 -26.02 17.96
C ARG A 52 -22.05 -25.50 17.31
N PHE A 53 -22.49 -26.09 16.20
CA PHE A 53 -23.70 -25.67 15.51
C PHE A 53 -24.98 -26.28 16.09
N ASN A 54 -24.91 -27.39 16.83
CA ASN A 54 -26.12 -28.09 17.31
C ASN A 54 -26.59 -27.71 18.71
N GLN A 55 -25.73 -27.16 19.57
CA GLN A 55 -26.17 -26.74 20.92
C GLN A 55 -27.07 -25.50 20.88
N GLN A 56 -26.90 -24.63 19.88
CA GLN A 56 -27.69 -23.40 19.78
C GLN A 56 -29.11 -23.64 19.22
N LYS A 57 -29.30 -24.73 18.44
CA LYS A 57 -30.60 -25.15 17.91
C LYS A 57 -31.45 -25.82 18.98
N ILE A 58 -30.86 -26.74 19.76
CA ILE A 58 -31.53 -27.44 20.87
C ILE A 58 -31.97 -26.47 21.97
N ARG A 59 -31.15 -25.47 22.30
CA ARG A 59 -31.51 -24.45 23.31
C ARG A 59 -32.69 -23.58 22.85
N ARG A 60 -32.76 -23.25 21.56
CA ARG A 60 -33.82 -22.41 20.96
C ARG A 60 -35.16 -23.14 20.86
N ASP A 61 -35.14 -24.45 20.65
CA ASP A 61 -36.37 -25.25 20.58
C ASP A 61 -36.91 -25.64 21.97
N ARG A 62 -36.03 -25.73 22.99
CA ARG A 62 -36.45 -25.87 24.40
C ARG A 62 -37.16 -24.61 24.90
N GLU A 63 -36.61 -23.44 24.61
CA GLU A 63 -37.19 -22.13 24.95
C GLU A 63 -38.57 -21.93 24.29
N ARG A 64 -38.72 -22.38 23.04
CA ARG A 64 -39.99 -22.28 22.28
C ARG A 64 -41.09 -23.22 22.81
N ARG A 65 -40.71 -24.34 23.44
CA ARG A 65 -41.67 -25.26 24.10
C ARG A 65 -42.11 -24.73 25.46
N GLU A 66 -41.21 -24.12 26.23
CA GLU A 66 -41.55 -23.48 27.51
C GLU A 66 -42.46 -22.25 27.30
N GLU A 67 -42.27 -21.48 26.23
CA GLU A 67 -43.14 -20.34 25.89
C GLU A 67 -44.57 -20.72 25.48
N ARG A 68 -44.77 -21.92 24.94
CA ARG A 68 -46.12 -22.40 24.59
C ARG A 68 -46.89 -22.95 25.78
N ARG A 69 -46.21 -23.17 26.92
CA ARG A 69 -46.81 -23.74 28.13
C ARG A 69 -47.26 -22.67 29.14
N MET A 70 -46.80 -21.42 28.98
CA MET A 70 -47.13 -20.29 29.87
C MET A 70 -48.09 -19.33 29.18
N GLY A 71 -49.36 -19.33 29.62
CA GLY A 71 -50.43 -18.55 29.04
C GLY A 71 -50.24 -17.02 29.12
N GLY A 72 -50.32 -16.37 27.97
CA GLY A 72 -51.11 -15.16 27.66
C GLY A 72 -50.84 -13.81 28.35
N LYS A 73 -50.40 -13.74 29.61
CA LYS A 73 -50.37 -12.45 30.34
C LYS A 73 -49.02 -12.06 30.99
N GLN A 74 -48.05 -12.97 31.12
CA GLN A 74 -46.66 -12.63 31.51
C GLN A 74 -45.72 -12.38 30.32
N GLN A 75 -46.18 -12.64 29.10
CA GLN A 75 -45.36 -12.59 27.88
C GLN A 75 -45.00 -11.16 27.44
N MET A 76 -45.81 -10.16 27.81
CA MET A 76 -45.58 -8.75 27.46
C MET A 76 -44.43 -8.10 28.27
N ALA A 77 -44.30 -8.40 29.56
CA ALA A 77 -43.23 -7.85 30.41
C ALA A 77 -41.85 -8.43 30.07
N LEU A 78 -41.80 -9.72 29.70
CA LEU A 78 -40.57 -10.40 29.28
C LEU A 78 -40.13 -10.02 27.86
N ARG A 79 -41.07 -9.63 26.98
CA ARG A 79 -40.76 -9.11 25.62
C ARG A 79 -39.92 -7.83 25.67
N GLY A 80 -40.29 -6.87 26.52
CA GLY A 80 -39.54 -5.62 26.68
C GLY A 80 -38.09 -5.81 27.17
N GLN A 81 -37.89 -6.79 28.07
CA GLN A 81 -36.55 -7.15 28.55
C GLN A 81 -35.71 -7.86 27.47
N ARG A 82 -36.35 -8.72 26.67
CA ARG A 82 -35.70 -9.45 25.57
C ARG A 82 -35.38 -8.55 24.37
N ASP A 83 -36.20 -7.53 24.12
CA ASP A 83 -35.92 -6.49 23.11
C ASP A 83 -34.77 -5.57 23.53
N ARG A 84 -34.67 -5.20 24.82
CA ARG A 84 -33.47 -4.53 25.38
C ARG A 84 -32.22 -5.38 25.21
N GLU A 85 -32.30 -6.69 25.43
CA GLU A 85 -31.16 -7.60 25.27
C GLU A 85 -30.79 -7.78 23.77
N ARG A 86 -31.78 -7.85 22.87
CA ARG A 86 -31.56 -7.83 21.41
C ARG A 86 -30.90 -6.54 20.94
N GLN A 87 -31.31 -5.38 21.47
CA GLN A 87 -30.67 -4.10 21.19
C GLN A 87 -29.24 -4.07 21.72
N ARG A 88 -28.97 -4.61 22.92
CA ARG A 88 -27.59 -4.75 23.47
C ARG A 88 -26.71 -5.65 22.61
N LYS A 89 -27.24 -6.77 22.09
CA LYS A 89 -26.52 -7.68 21.18
C LYS A 89 -26.30 -7.07 19.79
N LYS A 90 -27.26 -6.29 19.27
CA LYS A 90 -27.09 -5.50 18.04
C LYS A 90 -26.01 -4.42 18.20
N LYS A 91 -25.99 -3.68 19.32
CA LYS A 91 -24.92 -2.70 19.65
C LYS A 91 -23.55 -3.37 19.74
N LYS A 92 -23.43 -4.54 20.40
CA LYS A 92 -22.16 -5.29 20.45
C LYS A 92 -21.70 -5.82 19.08
N LYS A 93 -22.63 -6.24 18.21
CA LYS A 93 -22.30 -6.61 16.82
C LYS A 93 -21.83 -5.42 15.99
N TRP A 94 -22.46 -4.25 16.17
CA TRP A 94 -22.04 -3.02 15.50
C TRP A 94 -20.63 -2.60 15.91
N VAL A 95 -20.32 -2.62 17.22
CA VAL A 95 -18.97 -2.34 17.74
C VAL A 95 -17.93 -3.33 17.22
N ASN A 96 -18.29 -4.60 17.00
CA ASN A 96 -17.39 -5.59 16.40
C ASN A 96 -17.25 -5.43 14.87
N PHE A 97 -18.25 -4.88 14.17
CA PHE A 97 -18.15 -4.56 12.74
C PHE A 97 -17.21 -3.37 12.51
N THR A 98 -17.28 -2.35 13.38
CA THR A 98 -16.34 -1.20 13.36
C THR A 98 -14.91 -1.61 13.73
N ARG A 99 -14.71 -2.74 14.42
CA ARG A 99 -13.37 -3.29 14.70
C ARG A 99 -12.79 -4.08 13.53
N TYR A 100 -13.61 -4.62 12.63
CA TYR A 100 -13.13 -5.25 11.40
C TYR A 100 -12.64 -4.21 10.38
N ASP A 101 -13.19 -2.99 10.43
CA ASP A 101 -12.72 -1.86 9.61
C ASP A 101 -11.37 -1.28 10.11
N LYS A 102 -11.04 -1.50 11.39
CA LYS A 102 -9.71 -1.16 11.96
C LYS A 102 -8.58 -2.08 11.48
N ASN A 103 -8.91 -3.18 10.81
CA ASN A 103 -7.95 -4.04 10.12
C ASN A 103 -7.89 -3.75 8.62
N GLN A 104 -8.45 -2.62 8.15
CA GLN A 104 -7.90 -2.06 6.92
C GLN A 104 -6.41 -1.81 7.19
N PRO A 105 -5.51 -2.33 6.34
CA PRO A 105 -4.11 -1.97 6.45
C PRO A 105 -4.07 -0.45 6.46
N SER A 106 -3.46 0.13 7.49
CA SER A 106 -3.02 1.52 7.46
C SER A 106 -2.54 1.77 6.05
N GLN A 107 -3.15 2.75 5.34
CA GLN A 107 -2.60 3.19 4.07
C GLN A 107 -1.10 3.33 4.32
N LYS A 108 -0.30 2.54 3.59
CA LYS A 108 1.16 2.56 3.77
C LYS A 108 1.56 4.02 3.80
N THR A 109 2.31 4.42 4.83
CA THR A 109 2.79 5.79 4.98
C THR A 109 3.39 6.20 3.65
N ARG A 110 2.80 7.23 3.04
CA ARG A 110 3.18 7.71 1.73
C ARG A 110 4.30 8.71 1.95
N ASP A 111 5.53 8.20 1.87
CA ASP A 111 6.69 9.06 2.00
C ASP A 111 6.82 9.92 0.74
N PRO A 112 7.06 11.23 0.89
CA PRO A 112 7.22 12.13 -0.25
C PRO A 112 8.49 11.76 -1.03
N SER A 113 8.40 11.82 -2.36
CA SER A 113 9.54 11.51 -3.24
C SER A 113 10.71 12.48 -3.07
N VAL A 114 10.40 13.73 -2.68
CA VAL A 114 11.39 14.79 -2.46
C VAL A 114 11.14 15.51 -1.14
N ARG A 115 12.23 15.95 -0.50
CA ARG A 115 12.17 16.82 0.67
C ARG A 115 12.00 18.25 0.18
N VAL A 116 10.85 18.85 0.49
CA VAL A 116 10.57 20.25 0.15
C VAL A 116 11.40 21.16 1.04
N HIS A 117 12.14 22.07 0.43
CA HIS A 117 12.94 23.07 1.14
C HIS A 117 12.23 24.44 1.16
N ASN A 118 12.55 25.27 2.14
CA ASN A 118 11.89 26.57 2.37
C ASN A 118 12.23 27.65 1.33
N ASP A 119 13.28 27.43 0.54
CA ASP A 119 13.75 28.32 -0.53
C ASP A 119 12.99 28.09 -1.85
N TRP A 120 12.11 27.10 -1.92
CA TRP A 120 11.35 26.79 -3.11
C TRP A 120 10.16 27.73 -3.27
N GLU A 121 10.06 28.39 -4.41
CA GLU A 121 8.93 29.22 -4.78
C GLU A 121 7.86 28.40 -5.50
N VAL A 122 6.61 28.48 -5.01
CA VAL A 122 5.47 27.85 -5.66
C VAL A 122 5.03 28.71 -6.84
N VAL A 123 5.31 28.24 -8.05
CA VAL A 123 4.92 28.94 -9.29
C VAL A 123 3.45 28.67 -9.64
N HIS A 124 3.03 27.41 -9.57
CA HIS A 124 1.68 27.02 -9.97
C HIS A 124 1.24 25.73 -9.28
N GLU A 125 -0.05 25.66 -8.94
CA GLU A 125 -0.70 24.49 -8.35
C GLU A 125 -1.83 24.03 -9.27
N ILE A 126 -1.80 22.75 -9.67
CA ILE A 126 -2.79 22.16 -10.56
C ILE A 126 -3.51 21.04 -9.83
N GLU A 127 -4.84 21.15 -9.72
CA GLU A 127 -5.66 20.09 -9.15
C GLU A 127 -6.04 19.06 -10.24
N PHE A 128 -6.18 17.78 -9.85
CA PHE A 128 -6.59 16.71 -10.77
C PHE A 128 -7.94 16.94 -11.45
N SER A 129 -8.82 17.72 -10.82
CA SER A 129 -10.11 18.13 -11.38
C SER A 129 -9.96 18.96 -12.67
N GLN A 130 -8.88 19.74 -12.78
CA GLN A 130 -8.57 20.59 -13.92
C GLN A 130 -8.01 19.76 -15.08
N LEU A 131 -7.12 18.82 -14.78
CA LEU A 131 -6.48 17.94 -15.76
C LEU A 131 -7.49 17.05 -16.50
N SER A 132 -8.56 16.62 -15.81
CA SER A 132 -9.59 15.76 -16.38
C SER A 132 -10.40 16.41 -17.50
N LYS A 133 -10.37 17.76 -17.61
CA LYS A 133 -11.10 18.52 -18.63
C LYS A 133 -10.24 18.87 -19.85
N LEU A 134 -8.92 18.66 -19.76
CA LEU A 134 -8.01 18.97 -20.85
C LEU A 134 -8.15 17.92 -21.95
N ASN A 135 -8.21 18.39 -23.19
CA ASN A 135 -8.21 17.52 -24.36
C ASN A 135 -7.28 18.12 -25.40
N PHE A 136 -6.39 17.29 -25.94
CA PHE A 136 -5.47 17.66 -26.99
C PHE A 136 -5.34 16.49 -27.97
N MET A 137 -5.46 16.77 -29.26
CA MET A 137 -5.25 15.79 -30.31
C MET A 137 -3.88 16.03 -30.95
N PRO A 138 -2.88 15.15 -30.72
CA PRO A 138 -1.58 15.29 -31.34
C PRO A 138 -1.65 15.01 -32.85
N GLY A 139 -0.77 15.65 -33.61
CA GLY A 139 -0.56 15.36 -35.03
C GLY A 139 0.23 14.07 -35.27
N THR A 140 0.52 13.76 -36.53
CA THR A 140 1.36 12.61 -36.90
C THR A 140 2.81 12.85 -36.50
N PRO A 141 3.45 11.95 -35.73
CA PRO A 141 4.84 12.10 -35.36
C PRO A 141 5.77 11.92 -36.57
N LYS A 142 6.89 12.64 -36.58
CA LYS A 142 7.98 12.46 -37.55
C LYS A 142 9.11 11.68 -36.88
N GLU A 143 9.49 10.57 -37.48
CA GLU A 143 10.63 9.77 -37.02
C GLU A 143 11.95 10.44 -37.42
N LEU A 144 12.83 10.68 -36.44
CA LEU A 144 14.14 11.33 -36.67
C LEU A 144 15.28 10.31 -36.68
N CYS A 145 15.26 9.34 -35.77
CA CYS A 145 16.30 8.34 -35.67
C CYS A 145 15.77 7.03 -35.08
N VAL A 146 16.28 5.91 -35.60
CA VAL A 146 16.11 4.57 -35.02
C VAL A 146 17.46 4.09 -34.53
N CYS A 147 17.53 3.69 -33.27
CA CYS A 147 18.76 3.23 -32.62
C CYS A 147 18.51 1.89 -31.92
N GLY A 148 19.51 1.02 -31.90
CA GLY A 148 19.47 -0.27 -31.21
C GLY A 148 19.17 -1.48 -32.11
N SER A 149 19.00 -2.63 -31.48
CA SER A 149 18.67 -3.90 -32.14
C SER A 149 17.65 -4.66 -31.30
N LEU A 150 16.68 -5.28 -31.97
CA LEU A 150 15.61 -6.04 -31.34
C LEU A 150 15.83 -7.54 -31.57
N GLY A 151 15.70 -8.33 -30.50
CA GLY A 151 15.69 -9.79 -30.61
C GLY A 151 14.34 -10.32 -31.11
N ASN A 152 14.36 -11.50 -31.73
CA ASN A 152 13.12 -12.14 -32.18
C ASN A 152 12.32 -12.69 -30.99
N TYR A 153 11.01 -12.52 -31.05
CA TYR A 153 10.08 -13.08 -30.07
C TYR A 153 9.79 -14.56 -30.38
N ASP A 154 9.89 -15.42 -29.37
CA ASP A 154 9.72 -16.87 -29.50
C ASP A 154 8.24 -17.28 -29.31
N VAL A 155 7.49 -17.21 -30.41
CA VAL A 155 6.07 -17.60 -30.46
C VAL A 155 5.86 -19.09 -30.12
N ALA A 156 6.86 -19.94 -30.36
CA ALA A 156 6.76 -21.37 -30.07
C ALA A 156 6.81 -21.67 -28.57
N LYS A 157 7.60 -20.89 -27.80
CA LYS A 157 7.59 -20.95 -26.33
C LYS A 157 6.27 -20.45 -25.77
N GLU A 158 5.75 -19.33 -26.26
CA GLU A 158 4.46 -18.77 -25.81
C GLU A 158 3.33 -19.81 -25.91
N LYS A 159 3.18 -20.45 -27.08
CA LYS A 159 2.10 -21.42 -27.33
C LYS A 159 2.14 -22.65 -26.40
N LYS A 160 3.29 -22.96 -25.81
CA LYS A 160 3.46 -24.10 -24.88
C LYS A 160 3.13 -23.73 -23.43
N ILE A 161 3.10 -22.45 -23.08
CA ILE A 161 2.84 -21.99 -21.73
C ILE A 161 1.33 -22.04 -21.49
N SER A 162 0.94 -22.79 -20.47
CA SER A 162 -0.45 -22.90 -20.02
C SER A 162 -0.48 -23.04 -18.50
N LEU A 163 -1.65 -22.86 -17.87
CA LEU A 163 -1.83 -23.08 -16.43
C LEU A 163 -1.44 -24.50 -15.99
N LYS A 164 -1.50 -25.48 -16.91
CA LYS A 164 -1.09 -26.88 -16.68
C LYS A 164 0.40 -27.14 -16.96
N SER A 165 1.04 -26.28 -17.74
CA SER A 165 2.44 -26.38 -18.16
C SER A 165 3.15 -25.04 -17.96
N PRO A 166 3.39 -24.65 -16.69
CA PRO A 166 4.12 -23.43 -16.40
C PRO A 166 5.60 -23.59 -16.78
N LEU A 167 6.19 -22.53 -17.32
CA LEU A 167 7.63 -22.44 -17.54
C LEU A 167 8.24 -21.64 -16.39
N PRO A 168 9.24 -22.16 -15.67
CA PRO A 168 9.90 -21.41 -14.60
C PRO A 168 10.63 -20.19 -15.19
N LEU A 169 10.48 -19.04 -14.53
CA LEU A 169 11.16 -17.81 -14.93
C LEU A 169 12.66 -17.96 -14.72
N GLN A 170 13.43 -17.74 -15.78
CA GLN A 170 14.89 -17.75 -15.73
C GLN A 170 15.39 -16.37 -15.32
N SER A 171 16.38 -16.32 -14.44
CA SER A 171 17.13 -15.09 -14.19
C SER A 171 17.86 -14.70 -15.47
N CYS A 172 17.68 -13.45 -15.88
CA CYS A 172 18.37 -12.89 -17.04
C CYS A 172 19.34 -11.81 -16.54
N ASP A 173 20.63 -12.07 -16.70
CA ASP A 173 21.66 -11.07 -16.46
C ASP A 173 21.81 -10.22 -17.73
N ARG A 174 21.04 -9.13 -17.79
CA ARG A 174 21.08 -8.15 -18.87
C ARG A 174 21.25 -6.76 -18.29
N ILE A 175 22.01 -5.94 -18.99
CA ILE A 175 22.19 -4.55 -18.64
C ILE A 175 20.98 -3.77 -19.14
N PHE A 176 20.24 -3.16 -18.22
CA PHE A 176 19.16 -2.23 -18.53
C PHE A 176 19.66 -0.80 -18.36
N HIS A 177 19.56 -0.01 -19.42
CA HIS A 177 20.00 1.37 -19.42
C HIS A 177 18.83 2.28 -19.01
N THR A 178 18.97 2.95 -17.87
CA THR A 178 17.98 3.89 -17.34
C THR A 178 18.45 5.32 -17.49
N VAL A 179 18.87 5.71 -18.70
CA VAL A 179 19.48 7.02 -18.99
C VAL A 179 18.46 8.16 -18.88
N THR A 180 18.94 9.30 -18.41
CA THR A 180 18.23 10.59 -18.31
C THR A 180 18.14 11.28 -19.67
N THR A 181 17.23 12.24 -19.82
CA THR A 181 17.09 12.98 -21.09
C THR A 181 18.35 13.78 -21.39
N THR A 182 18.97 14.36 -20.35
CA THR A 182 20.17 15.16 -20.52
C THR A 182 21.41 14.33 -20.79
N ASP A 183 21.53 13.09 -20.31
CA ASP A 183 22.69 12.21 -20.57
C ASP A 183 22.59 11.39 -21.86
N ASP A 184 21.46 11.44 -22.56
CA ASP A 184 21.31 10.75 -23.84
C ASP A 184 22.14 11.43 -24.95
N PRO A 185 23.13 10.74 -25.55
CA PRO A 185 23.99 11.30 -26.59
C PRO A 185 23.27 11.49 -27.93
N VAL A 186 22.19 10.76 -28.20
CA VAL A 186 21.33 10.95 -29.38
C VAL A 186 20.57 12.26 -29.22
N ILE A 187 19.91 12.47 -28.07
CA ILE A 187 19.19 13.71 -27.78
C ILE A 187 20.14 14.90 -27.87
N ARG A 188 21.31 14.84 -27.22
CA ARG A 188 22.33 15.91 -27.30
C ARG A 188 22.76 16.25 -28.73
N ARG A 189 22.84 15.26 -29.62
CA ARG A 189 23.15 15.48 -31.05
C ARG A 189 21.97 16.11 -31.78
N LEU A 190 20.75 15.67 -31.51
CA LEU A 190 19.53 16.21 -32.12
C LEU A 190 19.30 17.68 -31.73
N THR A 191 19.60 18.07 -30.49
CA THR A 191 19.51 19.46 -30.03
C THR A 191 20.40 20.41 -30.84
N LYS A 192 21.53 19.91 -31.36
CA LYS A 192 22.48 20.69 -32.19
C LYS A 192 22.22 20.54 -33.70
N SER A 193 21.39 19.60 -34.10
CA SER A 193 21.14 19.28 -35.51
C SER A 193 20.17 20.31 -36.10
N PRO A 194 20.40 20.79 -37.34
CA PRO A 194 19.45 21.67 -38.03
C PRO A 194 18.11 20.98 -38.30
N GLU A 195 18.05 19.64 -38.28
CA GLU A 195 16.81 18.88 -38.49
C GLU A 195 15.80 19.02 -37.34
N CYS A 196 16.28 19.42 -36.15
CA CYS A 196 15.48 19.63 -34.94
C CYS A 196 15.51 21.09 -34.47
N SER A 197 15.77 22.06 -35.37
CA SER A 197 15.83 23.49 -35.02
C SER A 197 14.54 23.99 -34.35
N ASP A 198 13.41 23.40 -34.73
CA ASP A 198 12.08 23.77 -34.22
C ASP A 198 11.71 23.01 -32.93
N CYS A 199 12.54 22.06 -32.50
CA CYS A 199 12.32 21.24 -31.31
C CYS A 199 12.69 22.03 -30.05
N LYS A 200 11.67 22.39 -29.26
CA LYS A 200 11.88 23.12 -27.98
C LYS A 200 11.83 22.24 -26.75
N VAL A 201 11.19 21.08 -26.82
CA VAL A 201 10.93 20.23 -25.66
C VAL A 201 11.54 18.86 -25.89
N PHE A 202 12.36 18.43 -24.94
CA PHE A 202 13.01 17.13 -24.94
C PHE A 202 12.63 16.34 -23.69
N ALA A 203 12.24 15.08 -23.87
CA ALA A 203 11.85 14.18 -22.80
C ALA A 203 12.02 12.72 -23.23
N THR A 204 12.05 11.81 -22.26
CA THR A 204 11.94 10.36 -22.49
C THR A 204 10.50 9.88 -22.37
N ASP A 205 10.23 8.69 -22.91
CA ASP A 205 8.93 8.03 -22.88
C ASP A 205 8.40 7.80 -21.46
N THR A 206 9.28 7.43 -20.53
CA THR A 206 8.95 7.19 -19.13
C THR A 206 8.41 8.45 -18.48
N ILE A 207 9.12 9.58 -18.67
CA ILE A 207 8.74 10.89 -18.13
C ILE A 207 7.43 11.36 -18.75
N LEU A 208 7.30 11.24 -20.08
CA LEU A 208 6.10 11.67 -20.80
C LEU A 208 4.87 10.85 -20.40
N THR A 209 5.04 9.53 -20.22
CA THR A 209 3.98 8.62 -19.79
C THR A 209 3.48 9.00 -18.38
N THR A 210 4.40 9.31 -17.46
CA THR A 210 4.04 9.78 -16.12
C THR A 210 3.26 11.09 -16.17
N LEU A 211 3.67 12.05 -17.03
CA LEU A 211 2.93 13.30 -17.23
C LEU A 211 1.54 13.07 -17.82
N MET A 212 1.41 12.22 -18.83
CA MET A 212 0.12 11.92 -19.47
C MET A 212 -0.84 11.16 -18.53
N THR A 213 -0.31 10.38 -17.60
CA THR A 213 -1.10 9.55 -16.68
C THR A 213 -1.12 10.08 -15.24
N CYS A 214 -0.67 11.32 -15.02
CA CYS A 214 -0.55 11.94 -13.70
C CYS A 214 -1.84 11.91 -12.88
N ALA A 215 -3.01 12.05 -13.51
CA ALA A 215 -4.32 12.01 -12.84
C ALA A 215 -4.66 10.66 -12.18
N ARG A 216 -3.92 9.59 -12.50
CA ARG A 216 -4.06 8.26 -11.89
C ARG A 216 -3.01 7.98 -10.81
N SER A 217 -2.01 8.86 -10.68
CA SER A 217 -0.94 8.67 -9.71
C SER A 217 -1.47 8.81 -8.29
N ASN A 218 -0.91 8.01 -7.38
CA ASN A 218 -1.33 7.96 -5.98
C ASN A 218 -0.15 8.10 -5.03
N TYR A 219 1.00 7.52 -5.40
CA TYR A 219 2.28 7.79 -4.76
C TYR A 219 2.89 9.06 -5.36
N SER A 220 3.72 9.73 -4.57
CA SER A 220 4.43 10.92 -4.99
C SER A 220 5.54 10.57 -5.98
N TRP A 221 5.67 11.39 -7.01
CA TRP A 221 6.77 11.37 -7.96
C TRP A 221 7.13 12.82 -8.29
N ASP A 222 8.32 13.02 -8.83
CA ASP A 222 8.82 14.33 -9.22
C ASP A 222 9.63 14.23 -10.52
N ILE A 223 9.62 15.33 -11.26
CA ILE A 223 10.33 15.49 -12.54
C ILE A 223 11.10 16.81 -12.44
N VAL A 224 12.36 16.79 -12.84
CA VAL A 224 13.21 17.97 -12.91
C VAL A 224 13.05 18.60 -14.30
N VAL A 225 12.71 19.88 -14.37
CA VAL A 225 12.63 20.60 -15.64
C VAL A 225 13.75 21.62 -15.70
N GLN A 226 14.64 21.48 -16.67
CA GLN A 226 15.72 22.41 -16.93
C GLN A 226 15.39 23.25 -18.16
N ARG A 227 15.34 24.57 -17.98
CA ARG A 227 15.21 25.51 -19.08
C ARG A 227 16.58 26.07 -19.43
N VAL A 228 17.03 25.82 -20.66
CA VAL A 228 18.26 26.39 -21.21
C VAL A 228 17.85 27.17 -22.45
N GLU A 229 17.99 28.49 -22.41
CA GLU A 229 17.52 29.39 -23.47
C GLU A 229 16.00 29.22 -23.77
N ASP A 230 15.64 28.86 -25.00
CA ASP A 230 14.27 28.56 -25.45
C ASP A 230 13.97 27.05 -25.49
N MET A 231 14.84 26.23 -24.87
CA MET A 231 14.71 24.78 -24.81
C MET A 231 14.37 24.31 -23.39
N LEU A 232 13.52 23.30 -23.31
CA LEU A 232 13.07 22.65 -22.09
C LEU A 232 13.50 21.17 -22.12
N PHE A 233 14.26 20.77 -21.10
CA PHE A 233 14.66 19.40 -20.87
C PHE A 233 13.91 18.88 -19.65
N PHE A 234 13.08 17.87 -19.86
CA PHE A 234 12.43 17.15 -18.78
C PHE A 234 13.30 15.96 -18.39
N ASP A 235 13.67 15.90 -17.12
CA ASP A 235 14.57 14.90 -16.61
C ASP A 235 14.10 14.25 -15.31
N LYS A 236 14.64 13.08 -15.01
CA LYS A 236 14.44 12.40 -13.72
C LYS A 236 15.68 12.56 -12.86
N ARG A 237 15.53 12.45 -11.54
CA ARG A 237 16.68 12.41 -10.63
C ARG A 237 17.36 11.06 -10.68
N ASP A 238 18.69 11.05 -10.67
CA ASP A 238 19.52 9.84 -10.77
C ASP A 238 19.28 8.84 -9.63
N ASN A 239 19.03 9.35 -8.42
CA ASN A 239 18.81 8.54 -7.21
C ASN A 239 17.33 8.34 -6.86
N SER A 240 16.42 8.51 -7.84
CA SER A 240 14.99 8.32 -7.62
C SER A 240 14.55 6.92 -8.03
N GLN A 241 13.53 6.38 -7.37
CA GLN A 241 12.80 5.16 -7.79
C GLN A 241 11.91 5.42 -9.02
N PHE A 242 12.19 6.51 -9.76
CA PHE A 242 11.42 6.94 -10.91
C PHE A 242 11.59 5.95 -12.07
N GLY A 243 10.49 5.32 -12.46
CA GLY A 243 10.46 4.25 -13.46
C GLY A 243 10.38 2.84 -12.87
N GLU A 244 10.41 2.69 -11.54
CA GLU A 244 10.05 1.43 -10.90
C GLU A 244 8.53 1.20 -10.95
N LEU A 245 8.11 -0.07 -11.08
CA LEU A 245 6.70 -0.42 -11.15
C LEU A 245 6.11 -0.56 -9.75
N GLU A 246 5.04 0.20 -9.51
CA GLU A 246 4.30 0.13 -8.26
C GLU A 246 3.32 -1.04 -8.27
N VAL A 247 3.51 -1.98 -7.34
CA VAL A 247 2.59 -3.10 -7.15
C VAL A 247 1.79 -2.88 -5.87
N MET A 248 0.47 -2.68 -6.02
CA MET A 248 -0.43 -2.87 -4.89
C MET A 248 -0.53 -4.36 -4.60
N CYS A 249 0.19 -4.82 -3.58
CA CYS A 249 0.04 -6.17 -3.05
C CYS A 249 -1.34 -6.26 -2.37
N ALA A 250 -2.37 -6.62 -3.15
CA ALA A 250 -3.61 -7.11 -2.59
C ALA A 250 -3.28 -8.45 -1.93
N ARG A 251 -3.32 -8.49 -0.59
CA ARG A 251 -3.16 -9.75 0.13
C ARG A 251 -4.33 -10.67 -0.23
N GLU A 252 -4.06 -11.66 -1.08
CA GLU A 252 -4.95 -12.81 -1.23
C GLU A 252 -4.90 -13.61 0.07
N GLY A 253 -6.00 -13.53 0.82
CA GLY A 253 -6.26 -14.42 1.94
C GLY A 253 -6.75 -15.76 1.44
N GLU A 254 -5.90 -16.55 0.78
CA GLU A 254 -6.13 -17.98 0.59
C GLU A 254 -4.83 -18.75 0.83
N THR A 255 -4.80 -19.48 1.94
CA THR A 255 -3.78 -20.49 2.21
C THR A 255 -3.94 -21.63 1.21
N VAL A 256 -3.24 -21.56 0.07
CA VAL A 256 -2.96 -22.76 -0.71
C VAL A 256 -1.83 -23.47 0.02
N GLY A 257 -2.15 -24.63 0.60
CA GLY A 257 -1.17 -25.52 1.21
C GLY A 257 -0.17 -25.97 0.15
N GLY A 258 1.00 -25.34 0.14
CA GLY A 258 2.16 -25.80 -0.62
C GLY A 258 2.90 -26.85 0.19
N ASP A 259 2.82 -28.11 -0.26
CA ASP A 259 3.79 -29.13 0.11
C ASP A 259 5.19 -28.63 -0.26
N GLY A 260 6.12 -28.78 0.69
CA GLY A 260 7.48 -28.31 0.59
C GLY A 260 8.24 -28.99 -0.56
N PHE A 261 8.98 -28.17 -1.29
CA PHE A 261 10.11 -28.64 -2.09
C PHE A 261 11.15 -29.27 -1.16
N ARG A 262 11.41 -30.56 -1.37
CA ARG A 262 12.73 -31.17 -1.17
C ARG A 262 13.45 -31.17 -2.50
#